data_AF-A0A7V2CKU2-F1
#
_entry.id   AF-A0A7V2CKU2-F1
#
_cell.length_a   1.000
_cell.length_b   1.000
_cell.length_c   1.000
_cell.angle_alpha   90.00
_cell.angle_beta   90.00
_cell.angle_gamma   90.00
#
_symmetry.space_group_name_H-M   'P 1'
#
loop_
_entity.id
_entity.type
_entity.pdbx_description
1 polymer ?
#
loop_
_entity_poly.entity_id
_entity_poly.type
_entity_poly.pdbx_seq_one_letter_code
_entity_poly.pdbx_strand_id
1 'polypeptide(L)'
;MRPSISSRRNLRSGGCWNPRRKGFCSAFVLAAAVGVVVILCPPVTALDRSVGPEGAQIAIVKRALTFGLDGTNVRIGQIEGTGEPRTTHAALAGAIIVRGVGPANSNHATGVAGILIGRPFTPVGGPEITGVASGARLWSTWFADTIGVDDFFRSTNWLTGNAVEIINMSDFLRAGAVATGSMFVDHVVANRDVIWVKSAGNGGPGAGTITPPGDAFNAIAVGAVGADNAGNDSEDYTRVANYSSRGPVDGRRKPDIVAPARSSSCPPVEPTTPPR
;
A
#
# COMPACT_ATOMS: atom_id res chain seq x y z
N MET A 1 56.68 -23.38 10.40
CA MET A 1 55.53 -24.19 10.85
C MET A 1 54.27 -23.34 10.72
N ARG A 2 53.37 -23.69 9.80
CA ARG A 2 51.98 -23.21 9.76
C ARG A 2 51.12 -24.16 10.58
N PRO A 3 50.04 -23.67 11.19
CA PRO A 3 48.84 -24.49 11.30
C PRO A 3 47.66 -23.80 10.59
N SER A 4 47.11 -24.52 9.61
CA SER A 4 45.72 -24.39 9.15
C SER A 4 44.79 -25.14 10.10
N ILE A 5 43.56 -24.67 10.30
CA ILE A 5 42.31 -25.47 10.19
C ILE A 5 41.11 -24.53 10.35
N SER A 6 40.15 -24.72 9.45
CA SER A 6 38.84 -24.08 9.34
C SER A 6 37.85 -24.55 10.41
N SER A 7 36.84 -23.72 10.72
CA SER A 7 35.43 -24.04 10.39
C SER A 7 34.46 -23.02 10.99
N ARG A 8 33.60 -22.51 10.09
CA ARG A 8 32.23 -22.01 10.27
C ARG A 8 31.77 -21.77 11.72
N ARG A 9 31.69 -20.50 12.12
CA ARG A 9 30.79 -20.07 13.19
C ARG A 9 29.47 -19.63 12.57
N ASN A 10 28.44 -20.41 12.85
CA ASN A 10 27.06 -20.22 12.46
C ASN A 10 26.55 -18.81 12.81
N LEU A 11 26.46 -17.93 11.80
CA LEU A 11 25.45 -16.89 11.79
C LEU A 11 24.11 -17.62 11.66
N ARG A 12 23.43 -17.83 12.79
CA ARG A 12 22.01 -18.14 12.77
C ARG A 12 21.32 -16.90 12.21
N SER A 13 21.02 -16.95 10.91
CA SER A 13 19.99 -16.16 10.28
C SER A 13 18.70 -16.34 11.09
N GLY A 14 18.38 -15.33 11.89
CA GLY A 14 17.03 -15.18 12.44
C GLY A 14 16.09 -14.86 11.29
N GLY A 15 15.74 -15.88 10.51
CA GLY A 15 14.73 -15.76 9.47
C GLY A 15 13.43 -15.30 10.09
N CYS A 16 12.90 -14.18 9.60
CA CYS A 16 11.50 -13.81 9.77
C CYS A 16 10.63 -14.78 8.95
N TRP A 17 10.60 -16.04 9.37
CA TRP A 17 9.53 -16.97 9.03
C TRP A 17 8.95 -17.50 10.34
N ASN A 18 8.06 -16.69 10.93
CA ASN A 18 7.19 -17.13 12.01
C ASN A 18 5.82 -17.44 11.39
N PRO A 19 5.40 -18.71 11.30
CA PRO A 19 4.13 -19.12 10.69
C PRO A 19 2.87 -18.62 11.44
N ARG A 20 3.03 -17.87 12.55
CA ARG A 20 1.93 -17.23 13.28
C ARG A 20 1.73 -15.74 12.96
N ARG A 21 2.56 -15.14 12.10
CA ARG A 21 2.37 -13.74 11.68
C ARG A 21 1.97 -13.73 10.21
N LYS A 22 0.66 -13.62 9.96
CA LYS A 22 0.13 -13.29 8.64
C LYS A 22 0.75 -11.95 8.22
N GLY A 23 1.59 -11.96 7.19
CA GLY A 23 1.96 -10.73 6.50
C GLY A 23 0.69 -10.23 5.80
N PHE A 24 0.16 -9.11 6.27
CA PHE A 24 -1.10 -8.57 5.77
C PHE A 24 -0.81 -7.55 4.67
N CYS A 25 -1.29 -7.79 3.45
CA CYS A 25 -1.35 -6.77 2.41
C CYS A 25 -2.61 -5.93 2.62
N SER A 26 -2.45 -4.63 2.83
CA SER A 26 -3.56 -3.69 2.71
C SER A 26 -3.05 -2.49 1.92
N ALA A 27 -3.23 -2.55 0.60
CA ALA A 27 -2.94 -1.45 -0.29
C ALA A 27 -4.17 -0.54 -0.34
N PHE A 28 -3.97 0.74 -0.09
CA PHE A 28 -5.01 1.75 -0.16
C PHE A 28 -4.60 2.75 -1.23
N VAL A 29 -5.50 3.11 -2.14
CA VAL A 29 -5.16 4.06 -3.21
C VAL A 29 -6.25 5.11 -3.35
N LEU A 30 -5.84 6.36 -3.17
CA LEU A 30 -6.53 7.55 -3.65
C LEU A 30 -5.75 8.03 -4.88
N ALA A 31 -6.38 8.01 -6.07
CA ALA A 31 -5.82 8.63 -7.25
C ALA A 31 -6.40 10.04 -7.39
N ALA A 32 -5.56 11.06 -7.19
CA ALA A 32 -5.88 12.44 -7.56
C ALA A 32 -5.26 12.72 -8.94
N ALA A 33 -6.08 12.73 -9.98
CA ALA A 33 -5.71 13.32 -11.25
C ALA A 33 -6.25 14.76 -11.24
N VAL A 34 -5.34 15.73 -11.35
CA VAL A 34 -5.53 17.14 -11.72
C VAL A 34 -6.97 17.67 -11.54
N GLY A 35 -7.24 18.31 -10.40
CA GLY A 35 -8.43 19.16 -10.22
C GLY A 35 -9.74 18.50 -9.78
N VAL A 36 -9.80 17.18 -9.56
CA VAL A 36 -10.98 16.54 -8.96
C VAL A 36 -10.55 15.51 -7.90
N VAL A 37 -10.79 15.85 -6.64
CA VAL A 37 -10.80 14.92 -5.51
C VAL A 37 -11.97 13.95 -5.71
N VAL A 38 -11.71 12.76 -6.26
CA VAL A 38 -12.74 11.72 -6.38
C VAL A 38 -12.82 10.95 -5.06
N ILE A 39 -13.56 11.52 -4.11
CA ILE A 39 -14.18 10.78 -3.00
C ILE A 39 -15.34 9.99 -3.61
N LEU A 40 -15.36 8.66 -3.50
CA LEU A 40 -16.54 7.87 -3.83
C LEU A 40 -17.01 7.05 -2.65
N CYS A 41 -17.71 7.75 -1.75
CA CYS A 41 -18.87 7.20 -1.06
C CYS A 41 -20.10 7.56 -1.92
N PRO A 42 -20.76 6.63 -2.61
CA PRO A 42 -22.12 6.90 -3.05
C PRO A 42 -23.07 6.80 -1.85
N PRO A 43 -24.10 7.67 -1.76
CA PRO A 43 -25.22 7.44 -0.87
C PRO A 43 -25.91 6.13 -1.26
N VAL A 44 -26.37 5.43 -0.22
CA VAL A 44 -27.18 4.21 -0.30
C VAL A 44 -28.36 4.43 -1.25
N THR A 45 -28.30 3.91 -2.48
CA THR A 45 -29.47 3.48 -3.27
C THR A 45 -28.97 2.74 -4.52
N ALA A 46 -29.40 1.48 -4.66
CA ALA A 46 -29.22 0.59 -5.82
C ALA A 46 -27.77 0.16 -6.16
N LEU A 47 -27.23 -0.80 -5.39
CA LEU A 47 -26.39 -1.82 -6.00
C LEU A 47 -27.27 -2.58 -7.00
N ASP A 48 -26.99 -2.43 -8.29
CA ASP A 48 -27.38 -3.43 -9.25
C ASP A 48 -26.73 -4.76 -8.83
N ARG A 49 -27.57 -5.72 -8.43
CA ARG A 49 -27.14 -7.07 -8.05
C ARG A 49 -26.51 -7.86 -9.21
N SER A 50 -26.44 -7.27 -10.41
CA SER A 50 -25.92 -7.93 -11.63
C SER A 50 -24.40 -8.02 -11.69
N VAL A 51 -23.68 -7.14 -11.00
CA VAL A 51 -22.22 -7.26 -10.86
C VAL A 51 -21.93 -7.91 -9.53
N GLY A 52 -21.48 -9.16 -9.61
CA GLY A 52 -21.07 -9.95 -8.46
C GLY A 52 -20.05 -9.22 -7.59
N PRO A 53 -19.71 -9.81 -6.44
CA PRO A 53 -19.10 -9.07 -5.35
C PRO A 53 -17.67 -8.51 -5.66
N GLU A 54 -16.96 -9.01 -6.69
CA GLU A 54 -15.72 -8.40 -7.26
C GLU A 54 -15.96 -7.12 -8.08
N GLY A 55 -17.22 -6.87 -8.45
CA GLY A 55 -17.65 -5.86 -9.39
C GLY A 55 -17.69 -4.44 -8.84
N ALA A 56 -17.74 -4.22 -7.52
CA ALA A 56 -17.82 -2.86 -6.97
C ALA A 56 -16.49 -2.08 -7.11
N GLN A 57 -15.35 -2.75 -6.88
CA GLN A 57 -14.02 -2.16 -7.07
C GLN A 57 -13.76 -1.92 -8.58
N ILE A 58 -14.11 -2.91 -9.39
CA ILE A 58 -13.95 -2.89 -10.84
C ILE A 58 -14.87 -1.83 -11.49
N ALA A 59 -16.10 -1.66 -11.01
CA ALA A 59 -17.06 -0.71 -11.60
C ALA A 59 -16.64 0.75 -11.43
N ILE A 60 -16.05 1.13 -10.30
CA ILE A 60 -15.62 2.51 -10.05
C ILE A 60 -14.37 2.85 -10.86
N VAL A 61 -13.36 1.97 -10.86
CA VAL A 61 -12.17 2.15 -11.71
C VAL A 61 -12.59 2.21 -13.18
N LYS A 62 -13.47 1.31 -13.62
CA LYS A 62 -14.06 1.38 -14.98
C LYS A 62 -14.80 2.69 -15.21
N ARG A 63 -15.52 3.25 -14.23
CA ARG A 63 -16.20 4.53 -14.37
C ARG A 63 -15.23 5.70 -14.53
N ALA A 64 -14.15 5.78 -13.76
CA ALA A 64 -13.13 6.80 -13.96
C ALA A 64 -12.50 6.70 -15.38
N LEU A 65 -12.22 5.47 -15.82
CA LEU A 65 -11.73 5.20 -17.17
C LEU A 65 -12.72 5.61 -18.27
N THR A 66 -14.05 5.51 -18.04
CA THR A 66 -15.04 6.04 -19.00
C THR A 66 -14.97 7.56 -19.19
N PHE A 67 -14.42 8.29 -18.23
CA PHE A 67 -14.12 9.72 -18.33
C PHE A 67 -12.70 10.03 -18.80
N GLY A 68 -11.92 9.00 -19.17
CA GLY A 68 -10.50 9.15 -19.53
C GLY A 68 -9.60 9.52 -18.35
N LEU A 69 -10.04 9.29 -17.11
CA LEU A 69 -9.28 9.58 -15.90
C LEU A 69 -8.52 8.32 -15.47
N ASP A 70 -7.32 8.14 -16.01
CA ASP A 70 -6.46 6.99 -15.71
C ASP A 70 -5.17 7.39 -14.95
N GLY A 71 -4.96 8.68 -14.68
CA GLY A 71 -3.73 9.18 -14.04
C GLY A 71 -2.57 9.37 -15.01
N THR A 72 -2.80 9.42 -16.32
CA THR A 72 -1.78 9.83 -17.29
C THR A 72 -1.13 11.15 -16.85
N ASN A 73 0.20 11.21 -16.96
CA ASN A 73 1.07 12.31 -16.48
C ASN A 73 1.17 12.49 -14.96
N VAL A 74 0.46 11.69 -14.15
CA VAL A 74 0.61 11.72 -12.70
C VAL A 74 1.81 10.90 -12.26
N ARG A 75 2.61 11.46 -11.34
CA ARG A 75 3.74 10.79 -10.71
C ARG A 75 3.39 10.38 -9.29
N ILE A 76 3.36 9.07 -9.06
CA ILE A 76 3.04 8.49 -7.76
C ILE A 76 4.33 7.97 -7.11
N GLY A 77 4.51 8.27 -5.83
CA GLY A 77 5.52 7.70 -4.96
C GLY A 77 4.95 6.53 -4.16
N GLN A 78 5.74 5.47 -4.00
CA GLN A 78 5.45 4.36 -3.10
C GLN A 78 6.63 4.22 -2.13
N ILE A 79 6.34 4.19 -0.82
CA ILE A 79 7.34 4.00 0.23
C ILE A 79 6.94 2.84 1.13
N GLU A 80 7.76 1.78 1.13
CA GLU A 80 7.43 0.48 1.75
C GLU A 80 8.59 0.00 2.64
N GLY A 81 8.28 -0.61 3.79
CA GLY A 81 9.30 -1.19 4.67
C GLY A 81 9.60 -2.66 4.38
N THR A 82 8.73 -3.33 3.61
CA THR A 82 8.88 -4.75 3.23
C THR A 82 9.88 -5.01 2.10
N GLY A 83 10.14 -4.01 1.26
CA GLY A 83 11.03 -4.10 0.09
C GLY A 83 10.52 -3.29 -1.10
N GLU A 84 11.18 -3.44 -2.23
CA GLU A 84 10.84 -2.80 -3.50
C GLU A 84 10.02 -3.74 -4.39
N PRO A 85 9.10 -3.22 -5.23
CA PRO A 85 8.23 -4.03 -6.08
C PRO A 85 9.01 -4.77 -7.16
N ARG A 86 8.43 -5.88 -7.64
CA ARG A 86 8.93 -6.62 -8.80
C ARG A 86 8.68 -5.82 -10.08
N THR A 87 9.71 -5.16 -10.59
CA THR A 87 9.63 -4.33 -11.81
C THR A 87 9.39 -5.14 -13.09
N THR A 88 9.67 -6.44 -13.07
CA THR A 88 9.45 -7.34 -14.21
C THR A 88 8.03 -7.89 -14.30
N HIS A 89 7.16 -7.60 -13.34
CA HIS A 89 5.78 -8.07 -13.36
C HIS A 89 5.03 -7.50 -14.57
N ALA A 90 4.24 -8.33 -15.28
CA ALA A 90 3.57 -7.94 -16.52
C ALA A 90 2.73 -6.66 -16.40
N ALA A 91 2.01 -6.49 -15.28
CA ALA A 91 1.20 -5.29 -15.01
C ALA A 91 2.03 -4.02 -14.67
N LEU A 92 3.34 -4.13 -14.43
CA LEU A 92 4.19 -3.07 -13.87
C LEU A 92 5.40 -2.72 -14.74
N ALA A 93 5.78 -3.61 -15.65
CA ALA A 93 6.95 -3.47 -16.51
C ALA A 93 6.88 -2.16 -17.31
N GLY A 94 7.95 -1.37 -17.26
CA GLY A 94 8.06 -0.06 -17.93
C GLY A 94 7.33 1.09 -17.23
N ALA A 95 6.48 0.84 -16.23
CA ALA A 95 5.71 1.86 -15.52
C ALA A 95 6.30 2.26 -14.16
N ILE A 96 7.26 1.47 -13.62
CA ILE A 96 7.89 1.71 -12.31
C ILE A 96 9.37 2.09 -12.46
N ILE A 97 9.80 3.06 -11.65
CA ILE A 97 11.20 3.34 -11.32
C ILE A 97 11.42 2.98 -9.84
N VAL A 98 12.38 2.09 -9.55
CA VAL A 98 12.77 1.76 -8.17
C VAL A 98 14.05 2.49 -7.77
N ARG A 99 14.16 2.90 -6.51
CA ARG A 99 15.38 3.55 -5.99
C ARG A 99 16.57 2.58 -5.92
N GLY A 100 16.33 1.29 -5.69
CA GLY A 100 17.37 0.26 -5.65
C GLY A 100 18.13 0.21 -4.33
N VAL A 101 17.49 0.57 -3.22
CA VAL A 101 18.13 0.61 -1.87
C VAL A 101 17.60 -0.44 -0.91
N GLY A 102 16.46 -1.06 -1.23
CA GLY A 102 15.82 -2.08 -0.40
C GLY A 102 15.91 -3.50 -0.97
N PRO A 103 15.38 -4.49 -0.22
CA PRO A 103 15.19 -5.85 -0.73
C PRO A 103 14.31 -5.84 -1.99
N ALA A 104 14.78 -6.45 -3.07
CA ALA A 104 14.03 -6.53 -4.33
C ALA A 104 12.89 -7.55 -4.26
N ASN A 105 11.88 -7.37 -5.13
CA ASN A 105 10.78 -8.31 -5.37
C ASN A 105 9.89 -8.60 -4.15
N SER A 106 9.62 -7.59 -3.32
CA SER A 106 8.64 -7.71 -2.23
C SER A 106 7.24 -7.96 -2.80
N ASN A 107 6.61 -9.06 -2.40
CA ASN A 107 5.23 -9.38 -2.78
C ASN A 107 4.25 -8.31 -2.28
N HIS A 108 4.50 -7.75 -1.08
CA HIS A 108 3.67 -6.69 -0.52
C HIS A 108 3.77 -5.43 -1.37
N ALA A 109 4.98 -4.92 -1.60
CA ALA A 109 5.21 -3.73 -2.40
C ALA A 109 4.74 -3.90 -3.86
N THR A 110 4.84 -5.11 -4.41
CA THR A 110 4.32 -5.44 -5.76
C THR A 110 2.80 -5.37 -5.80
N GLY A 111 2.12 -5.92 -4.79
CA GLY A 111 0.66 -5.86 -4.68
C GLY A 111 0.15 -4.42 -4.53
N VAL A 112 0.83 -3.61 -3.71
CA VAL A 112 0.53 -2.17 -3.55
C VAL A 112 0.72 -1.44 -4.89
N ALA A 113 1.84 -1.67 -5.57
CA ALA A 113 2.11 -1.08 -6.89
C ALA A 113 1.06 -1.48 -7.93
N GLY A 114 0.61 -2.74 -7.91
CA GLY A 114 -0.45 -3.24 -8.79
C GLY A 114 -1.77 -2.50 -8.60
N ILE A 115 -2.17 -2.24 -7.36
CA ILE A 115 -3.40 -1.49 -7.06
C ILE A 115 -3.24 -0.01 -7.45
N LEU A 116 -2.05 0.58 -7.26
CA LEU A 116 -1.78 1.97 -7.63
C LEU A 116 -1.85 2.19 -9.16
N ILE A 117 -1.01 1.47 -9.90
CA ILE A 117 -0.71 1.79 -11.31
C ILE A 117 -0.71 0.57 -12.23
N GLY A 118 -1.20 -0.58 -11.77
CA GLY A 118 -1.22 -1.81 -12.55
C GLY A 118 -1.86 -1.57 -13.92
N ARG A 119 -1.11 -1.84 -14.98
CA ARG A 119 -1.64 -1.87 -16.34
C ARG A 119 -2.64 -3.03 -16.44
N PRO A 120 -3.62 -2.95 -17.37
CA PRO A 120 -4.55 -4.05 -17.59
C PRO A 120 -3.82 -5.38 -17.73
N PHE A 121 -4.20 -6.34 -16.91
CA PHE A 121 -3.56 -7.64 -16.81
C PHE A 121 -4.59 -8.70 -16.43
N THR A 122 -4.53 -9.86 -17.08
CA THR A 122 -5.44 -10.98 -16.80
C THR A 122 -4.67 -12.09 -16.09
N PRO A 123 -4.89 -12.30 -14.78
CA PRO A 123 -4.32 -13.43 -14.05
C PRO A 123 -4.82 -14.75 -14.62
N VAL A 124 -4.01 -15.80 -14.49
CA VAL A 124 -4.40 -17.14 -14.93
C VAL A 124 -5.66 -17.58 -14.21
N GLY A 125 -6.73 -17.87 -14.96
CA GLY A 125 -8.02 -18.29 -14.42
C GLY A 125 -8.84 -17.18 -13.75
N GLY A 126 -8.44 -15.91 -13.89
CA GLY A 126 -9.13 -14.76 -13.31
C GLY A 126 -9.63 -13.75 -14.36
N PRO A 127 -10.45 -12.77 -13.94
CA PRO A 127 -10.84 -11.65 -14.80
C PRO A 127 -9.68 -10.69 -15.04
N GLU A 128 -9.76 -9.88 -16.09
CA GLU A 128 -8.85 -8.74 -16.26
C GLU A 128 -8.96 -7.79 -15.06
N ILE A 129 -7.80 -7.44 -14.49
CA ILE A 129 -7.65 -6.50 -13.40
C ILE A 129 -6.80 -5.32 -13.86
N THR A 130 -7.05 -4.15 -13.27
CA THR A 130 -6.32 -2.92 -13.56
C THR A 130 -6.19 -2.08 -12.29
N GLY A 131 -5.10 -1.32 -12.19
CA GLY A 131 -4.86 -0.40 -11.10
C GLY A 131 -5.75 0.85 -11.19
N VAL A 132 -5.87 1.56 -10.07
CA VAL A 132 -6.72 2.75 -9.97
C VAL A 132 -6.24 3.86 -10.90
N ALA A 133 -4.93 4.11 -10.95
CA ALA A 133 -4.28 5.08 -11.82
C ALA A 133 -3.41 4.36 -12.85
N SER A 134 -4.00 3.47 -13.64
CA SER A 134 -3.26 2.64 -14.59
C SER A 134 -2.47 3.42 -15.64
N GLY A 135 -2.76 4.71 -15.89
CA GLY A 135 -2.00 5.63 -16.74
C GLY A 135 -0.75 6.22 -16.10
N ALA A 136 -0.68 6.25 -14.76
CA ALA A 136 0.37 6.91 -14.00
C ALA A 136 1.73 6.20 -14.04
N ARG A 137 2.76 6.89 -13.55
CA ARG A 137 4.11 6.33 -13.33
C ARG A 137 4.41 6.25 -11.84
N LEU A 138 5.12 5.21 -11.44
CA LEU A 138 5.44 4.94 -10.04
C LEU A 138 6.94 5.11 -9.77
N TRP A 139 7.28 5.85 -8.71
CA TRP A 139 8.59 5.87 -8.08
C TRP A 139 8.48 5.11 -6.78
N SER A 140 9.10 3.93 -6.70
CA SER A 140 9.07 3.13 -5.48
C SER A 140 10.41 3.16 -4.77
N THR A 141 10.33 3.27 -3.45
CA THR A 141 11.50 3.25 -2.58
C THR A 141 11.20 2.44 -1.32
N TRP A 142 12.25 2.17 -0.57
CA TRP A 142 12.22 1.35 0.63
C TRP A 142 12.75 2.14 1.83
N PHE A 143 12.32 1.78 3.02
CA PHE A 143 12.90 2.28 4.26
C PHE A 143 13.10 1.15 5.27
N ALA A 144 14.16 1.24 6.08
CA ALA A 144 14.29 0.38 7.24
C ALA A 144 13.33 0.84 8.36
N ASP A 145 12.59 -0.08 8.94
CA ASP A 145 11.63 0.19 10.02
C ASP A 145 12.28 0.41 11.41
N THR A 146 13.61 0.57 11.45
CA THR A 146 14.42 0.59 12.68
C THR A 146 14.87 2.01 13.03
N ILE A 147 14.81 2.36 14.32
CA ILE A 147 15.22 3.67 14.84
C ILE A 147 16.72 3.92 14.52
N GLY A 148 17.04 5.14 14.06
CA GLY A 148 18.43 5.58 13.87
C GLY A 148 18.97 5.42 12.45
N VAL A 149 18.14 4.95 11.51
CA VAL A 149 18.47 4.89 10.10
C VAL A 149 17.63 5.95 9.38
N ASP A 150 18.27 6.98 8.81
CA ASP A 150 17.64 8.10 8.09
C ASP A 150 16.85 7.69 6.83
N ASP A 151 16.58 6.41 6.60
CA ASP A 151 16.08 5.91 5.32
C ASP A 151 14.67 6.41 5.02
N PHE A 152 13.78 6.55 6.01
CA PHE A 152 12.45 7.12 5.78
C PHE A 152 12.54 8.57 5.25
N PHE A 153 13.39 9.40 5.86
CA PHE A 153 13.61 10.79 5.44
C PHE A 153 14.30 10.87 4.07
N ARG A 154 15.33 10.05 3.84
CA ARG A 154 16.05 9.98 2.56
C ARG A 154 15.15 9.48 1.43
N SER A 155 14.32 8.49 1.70
CA SER A 155 13.36 7.94 0.75
C SER A 155 12.27 8.96 0.42
N THR A 156 11.76 9.68 1.41
CA THR A 156 10.83 10.80 1.17
C THR A 156 11.48 11.93 0.37
N ASN A 157 12.72 12.29 0.69
CA ASN A 157 13.47 13.32 -0.06
C ASN A 157 13.76 12.87 -1.50
N TRP A 158 14.04 11.59 -1.73
CA TRP A 158 14.21 11.04 -3.07
C TRP A 158 12.91 11.09 -3.87
N LEU A 159 11.77 10.72 -3.26
CA LEU A 159 10.46 10.82 -3.91
C LEU A 159 10.10 12.25 -4.29
N THR A 160 10.20 13.19 -3.34
CA THR A 160 9.91 14.60 -3.58
C THR A 160 10.88 15.25 -4.57
N GLY A 161 12.16 14.84 -4.57
CA GLY A 161 13.15 15.25 -5.58
C GLY A 161 12.86 14.73 -6.99
N ASN A 162 12.07 13.66 -7.12
CA ASN A 162 11.53 13.17 -8.40
C ASN A 162 10.17 13.79 -8.76
N ALA A 163 9.72 14.80 -8.01
CA ALA A 163 8.48 15.54 -8.24
C ALA A 163 7.23 14.64 -8.33
N VAL A 164 7.15 13.63 -7.45
CA VAL A 164 5.90 12.89 -7.23
C VAL A 164 4.85 13.81 -6.61
N GLU A 165 3.60 13.66 -7.04
CA GLU A 165 2.45 14.46 -6.60
C GLU A 165 1.67 13.77 -5.48
N ILE A 166 1.78 12.44 -5.41
CA ILE A 166 1.11 11.60 -4.41
C ILE A 166 2.14 10.64 -3.85
N ILE A 167 2.19 10.45 -2.53
CA ILE A 167 2.99 9.42 -1.88
C ILE A 167 2.05 8.46 -1.16
N ASN A 168 2.08 7.19 -1.55
CA ASN A 168 1.39 6.11 -0.84
C ASN A 168 2.36 5.35 0.06
N MET A 169 1.91 5.08 1.29
CA MET A 169 2.61 4.26 2.27
C MET A 169 1.67 3.20 2.84
N SER A 170 1.90 1.93 2.51
CA SER A 170 1.14 0.80 3.05
C SER A 170 1.91 0.02 4.11
N ASP A 171 2.77 0.70 4.87
CA ASP A 171 3.55 0.14 5.99
C ASP A 171 3.42 1.03 7.24
N PHE A 172 4.21 0.83 8.30
CA PHE A 172 4.19 1.68 9.50
C PHE A 172 5.58 1.93 10.09
N LEU A 173 5.72 3.03 10.83
CA LEU A 173 6.93 3.33 11.60
C LEU A 173 6.85 2.66 12.98
N ARG A 174 7.94 2.01 13.42
CA ARG A 174 8.02 1.38 14.75
C ARG A 174 8.26 2.40 15.86
N ALA A 175 7.97 1.98 17.09
CA ALA A 175 8.18 2.74 18.32
C ALA A 175 9.59 3.36 18.35
N GLY A 176 9.68 4.64 18.71
CA GLY A 176 10.92 5.44 18.74
C GLY A 176 11.11 6.42 17.58
N ALA A 177 10.52 6.15 16.41
CA ALA A 177 10.49 7.09 15.27
C ALA A 177 9.11 7.74 15.05
N VAL A 178 8.12 7.35 15.88
CA VAL A 178 6.69 7.64 15.72
C VAL A 178 6.36 9.13 15.67
N ALA A 179 6.66 9.89 16.73
CA ALA A 179 6.31 11.31 16.78
C ALA A 179 7.05 12.12 15.70
N THR A 180 8.34 11.83 15.50
CA THR A 180 9.16 12.53 14.50
C THR A 180 8.73 12.21 13.06
N GLY A 181 8.29 10.97 12.80
CA GLY A 181 7.83 10.56 11.48
C GLY A 181 6.55 11.26 11.06
N SER A 182 5.55 11.33 11.95
CA SER A 182 4.27 11.98 11.68
C SER A 182 4.42 13.48 11.51
N MET A 183 5.21 14.14 12.39
CA MET A 183 5.55 15.56 12.24
C MET A 183 6.30 15.85 10.94
N PHE A 184 7.19 14.95 10.52
CA PHE A 184 7.90 15.10 9.26
C PHE A 184 6.96 14.97 8.06
N VAL A 185 6.03 14.02 8.07
CA VAL A 185 5.00 13.93 7.03
C VAL A 185 4.17 15.22 6.99
N ASP A 186 3.76 15.74 8.14
CA ASP A 186 3.05 17.03 8.22
C ASP A 186 3.86 18.18 7.61
N HIS A 187 5.16 18.25 7.93
CA HIS A 187 6.07 19.24 7.36
C HIS A 187 6.23 19.08 5.85
N VAL A 188 6.39 17.86 5.34
CA VAL A 188 6.52 17.58 3.91
C VAL A 188 5.25 18.02 3.16
N VAL A 189 4.06 17.61 3.62
CA VAL A 189 2.80 17.99 2.96
C VAL A 189 2.54 19.49 3.05
N ALA A 190 2.92 20.15 4.15
CA ALA A 190 2.71 21.59 4.29
C ALA A 190 3.66 22.44 3.43
N ASN A 191 4.84 21.91 3.08
CA ASN A 191 5.90 22.67 2.40
C ASN A 191 6.18 22.18 0.98
N ARG A 192 5.56 21.08 0.56
CA ARG A 192 5.69 20.49 -0.77
C ARG A 192 4.28 20.26 -1.32
N ASP A 193 4.11 20.44 -2.62
CA ASP A 193 2.85 20.16 -3.31
C ASP A 193 2.70 18.64 -3.52
N VAL A 194 2.46 17.92 -2.43
CA VAL A 194 2.36 16.46 -2.39
C VAL A 194 1.24 16.00 -1.46
N ILE A 195 0.44 15.05 -1.93
CA ILE A 195 -0.57 14.39 -1.12
C ILE A 195 0.05 13.15 -0.48
N TRP A 196 -0.05 13.01 0.84
CA TRP A 196 0.40 11.79 1.53
C TRP A 196 -0.78 10.90 1.90
N VAL A 197 -0.78 9.66 1.40
CA VAL A 197 -1.78 8.64 1.68
C VAL A 197 -1.13 7.51 2.48
N LYS A 198 -1.78 7.10 3.56
CA LYS A 198 -1.24 6.13 4.50
C LYS A 198 -2.31 5.14 4.93
N SER A 199 -1.99 3.86 5.00
CA SER A 199 -2.87 2.85 5.61
C SER A 199 -3.18 3.22 7.07
N ALA A 200 -4.42 3.00 7.54
CA ALA A 200 -4.76 3.20 8.95
C ALA A 200 -3.98 2.24 9.87
N GLY A 201 -3.63 1.07 9.35
CA GLY A 201 -3.04 -0.05 10.07
C GLY A 201 -4.02 -1.20 10.27
N ASN A 202 -3.49 -2.32 10.76
CA ASN A 202 -4.20 -3.58 10.91
C ASN A 202 -4.34 -4.00 12.39
N GLY A 203 -4.43 -3.03 13.29
CA GLY A 203 -4.48 -3.22 14.74
C GLY A 203 -5.90 -3.31 15.32
N GLY A 204 -6.94 -3.30 14.47
CA GLY A 204 -8.33 -3.39 14.90
C GLY A 204 -8.69 -4.71 15.60
N PRO A 205 -9.90 -4.82 16.18
CA PRO A 205 -10.99 -3.85 16.09
C PRO A 205 -11.05 -2.81 17.22
N GLY A 206 -10.05 -2.80 18.11
CA GLY A 206 -9.98 -1.85 19.20
C GLY A 206 -9.80 -0.40 18.74
N ALA A 207 -10.26 0.54 19.57
CA ALA A 207 -9.99 1.96 19.42
C ALA A 207 -8.50 2.29 19.69
N GLY A 208 -8.01 3.39 19.13
CA GLY A 208 -6.65 3.89 19.37
C GLY A 208 -5.55 3.06 18.71
N THR A 209 -5.85 2.45 17.56
CA THR A 209 -4.97 1.47 16.89
C THR A 209 -4.35 2.00 15.58
N ILE A 210 -4.52 3.29 15.28
CA ILE A 210 -3.93 3.92 14.08
C ILE A 210 -2.40 3.84 14.14
N THR A 211 -1.78 3.40 13.06
CA THR A 211 -0.32 3.25 12.99
C THR A 211 0.36 4.48 12.38
N PRO A 212 1.44 4.97 12.98
CA PRO A 212 2.21 6.09 12.44
C PRO A 212 2.83 5.77 11.06
N PRO A 213 2.91 6.76 10.14
CA PRO A 213 2.51 8.16 10.30
C PRO A 213 1.04 8.45 9.94
N GLY A 214 0.12 7.47 10.06
CA GLY A 214 -1.32 7.68 9.79
C GLY A 214 -2.02 8.58 10.82
N ASP A 215 -1.32 8.88 11.91
CA ASP A 215 -1.67 9.86 12.93
C ASP A 215 -1.27 11.31 12.56
N ALA A 216 -0.54 11.53 11.47
CA ALA A 216 -0.21 12.88 10.98
C ALA A 216 -1.49 13.69 10.66
N PHE A 217 -1.43 15.01 10.84
CA PHE A 217 -2.57 15.90 10.60
C PHE A 217 -2.90 16.04 9.11
N ASN A 218 -1.87 16.18 8.27
CA ASN A 218 -1.96 16.49 6.86
C ASN A 218 -1.87 15.23 5.97
N ALA A 219 -1.70 14.04 6.55
CA ALA A 219 -1.80 12.78 5.82
C ALA A 219 -3.24 12.27 5.78
N ILE A 220 -3.62 11.66 4.65
CA ILE A 220 -4.88 10.94 4.50
C ILE A 220 -4.67 9.50 4.96
N ALA A 221 -5.19 9.18 6.14
CA ALA A 221 -5.25 7.83 6.66
C ALA A 221 -6.47 7.09 6.09
N VAL A 222 -6.24 5.88 5.57
CA VAL A 222 -7.28 5.08 4.90
C VAL A 222 -7.52 3.77 5.65
N GLY A 223 -8.74 3.57 6.12
CA GLY A 223 -9.20 2.31 6.71
C GLY A 223 -9.73 1.31 5.68
N ALA A 224 -9.92 0.06 6.10
CA ALA A 224 -10.40 -1.03 5.25
C ALA A 224 -11.90 -1.30 5.43
N VAL A 225 -12.61 -1.48 4.32
CA VAL A 225 -13.96 -2.09 4.26
C VAL A 225 -13.93 -3.38 3.44
N GLY A 226 -14.91 -4.26 3.66
CA GLY A 226 -14.96 -5.58 3.03
C GLY A 226 -15.03 -6.69 4.09
N ALA A 227 -16.09 -6.70 4.90
CA ALA A 227 -16.27 -7.73 5.91
C ALA A 227 -17.73 -8.16 6.06
N ASP A 228 -17.94 -9.46 6.29
CA ASP A 228 -19.28 -10.02 6.52
C ASP A 228 -19.83 -9.64 7.91
N ASN A 229 -21.04 -10.12 8.22
CA ASN A 229 -21.68 -9.88 9.53
C ASN A 229 -20.88 -10.45 10.71
N ALA A 230 -20.08 -11.49 10.48
CA ALA A 230 -19.19 -12.07 11.48
C ALA A 230 -17.83 -11.36 11.55
N GLY A 231 -17.61 -10.38 10.67
CA GLY A 231 -16.39 -9.59 10.54
C GLY A 231 -15.22 -10.37 9.91
N ASN A 232 -15.51 -11.45 9.18
CA ASN A 232 -14.54 -12.09 8.29
C ASN A 232 -14.43 -11.28 7.01
N ASP A 233 -13.28 -11.38 6.35
CA ASP A 233 -13.08 -10.82 5.02
C ASP A 233 -14.18 -11.22 4.06
N SER A 234 -14.76 -10.23 3.40
CA SER A 234 -15.77 -10.44 2.38
C SER A 234 -15.77 -9.26 1.40
N GLU A 235 -16.72 -9.29 0.48
CA GLU A 235 -16.98 -8.19 -0.45
C GLU A 235 -18.18 -7.34 -0.01
N ASP A 236 -18.62 -7.50 1.24
CA ASP A 236 -19.52 -6.55 1.84
C ASP A 236 -18.72 -5.30 2.24
N TYR A 237 -18.62 -4.36 1.29
CA TYR A 237 -17.95 -3.08 1.46
C TYR A 237 -18.78 -2.06 2.25
N THR A 238 -19.96 -2.43 2.76
CA THR A 238 -20.74 -1.58 3.67
C THR A 238 -20.24 -1.66 5.11
N ARG A 239 -19.30 -2.58 5.39
CA ARG A 239 -18.76 -2.85 6.71
C ARG A 239 -17.26 -2.65 6.77
N VAL A 240 -16.81 -2.00 7.84
CA VAL A 240 -15.40 -1.86 8.17
C VAL A 240 -14.82 -3.23 8.51
N ALA A 241 -13.68 -3.55 7.91
CA ALA A 241 -12.98 -4.80 8.16
C ALA A 241 -12.55 -4.88 9.64
N ASN A 242 -12.67 -6.06 10.25
CA ASN A 242 -12.33 -6.24 11.67
C ASN A 242 -10.89 -5.82 11.97
N TYR A 243 -9.95 -6.18 11.10
CA TYR A 243 -8.54 -5.83 11.26
C TYR A 243 -8.25 -4.33 11.10
N SER A 244 -9.13 -3.56 10.44
CA SER A 244 -8.89 -2.13 10.18
C SER A 244 -8.67 -1.39 11.50
N SER A 245 -7.55 -0.69 11.61
CA SER A 245 -7.28 0.19 12.74
C SER A 245 -8.33 1.29 12.84
N ARG A 246 -8.59 1.75 14.07
CA ARG A 246 -9.61 2.74 14.42
C ARG A 246 -9.00 3.79 15.33
N GLY A 247 -9.44 5.04 15.17
CA GLY A 247 -9.12 6.12 16.12
C GLY A 247 -9.80 5.94 17.49
N PRO A 248 -9.81 6.98 18.33
CA PRO A 248 -9.25 8.31 18.06
C PRO A 248 -7.71 8.31 18.10
N VAL A 249 -7.11 9.41 17.64
CA VAL A 249 -5.69 9.70 17.78
C VAL A 249 -5.58 11.09 18.41
N ASP A 250 -5.16 11.17 19.67
CA ASP A 250 -5.08 12.44 20.43
C ASP A 250 -6.38 13.27 20.37
N GLY A 251 -7.54 12.58 20.44
CA GLY A 251 -8.86 13.19 20.32
C GLY A 251 -9.31 13.52 18.89
N ARG A 252 -8.45 13.34 17.89
CA ARG A 252 -8.77 13.54 16.46
C ARG A 252 -9.42 12.31 15.85
N ARG A 253 -10.24 12.55 14.83
CA ARG A 253 -10.89 11.51 14.02
C ARG A 253 -9.90 10.99 12.99
N LYS A 254 -9.55 9.71 13.10
CA LYS A 254 -8.82 8.91 12.11
C LYS A 254 -9.43 7.48 12.07
N PRO A 255 -9.39 6.76 10.94
CA PRO A 255 -8.92 7.21 9.63
C PRO A 255 -9.82 8.31 9.04
N ASP A 256 -9.32 9.02 8.03
CA ASP A 256 -10.08 10.11 7.37
C ASP A 256 -11.14 9.53 6.43
N ILE A 257 -10.79 8.46 5.72
CA ILE A 257 -11.64 7.75 4.77
C ILE A 257 -11.46 6.25 4.88
N VAL A 258 -12.30 5.49 4.16
CA VAL A 258 -12.17 4.04 4.02
C VAL A 258 -12.17 3.65 2.54
N ALA A 259 -11.51 2.55 2.21
CA ALA A 259 -11.53 1.95 0.88
C ALA A 259 -11.63 0.42 0.95
N PRO A 260 -12.13 -0.23 -0.12
CA PRO A 260 -12.16 -1.68 -0.22
C PRO A 260 -10.78 -2.31 -0.02
N ALA A 261 -10.70 -3.34 0.82
CA ALA A 261 -9.48 -4.11 1.03
C ALA A 261 -9.81 -5.56 1.42
N ARG A 262 -8.87 -6.47 1.17
CA ARG A 262 -8.94 -7.87 1.61
C ARG A 262 -7.62 -8.26 2.26
N SER A 263 -7.66 -9.15 3.24
CA SER A 263 -6.47 -9.67 3.93
C SER A 263 -5.72 -10.74 3.13
N SER A 264 -6.32 -11.29 2.07
CA SER A 264 -5.67 -12.26 1.21
C SER A 264 -4.61 -11.59 0.32
N SER A 265 -3.41 -12.18 0.32
CA SER A 265 -2.31 -11.82 -0.56
C SER A 265 -2.78 -11.78 -2.02
N CYS A 266 -2.33 -10.77 -2.76
CA CYS A 266 -2.41 -10.72 -4.22
C CYS A 266 -2.14 -12.13 -4.80
N PRO A 267 -3.01 -12.68 -5.67
CA PRO A 267 -2.80 -14.02 -6.20
C PRO A 267 -1.41 -14.10 -6.83
N PRO A 268 -0.64 -15.17 -6.59
CA PRO A 268 0.65 -15.36 -7.23
C PRO A 268 0.45 -15.39 -8.76
N VAL A 269 1.21 -14.55 -9.46
CA VAL A 269 0.93 -14.24 -10.88
C VAL A 269 1.77 -15.09 -11.85
N GLU A 270 2.53 -16.07 -11.37
CA GLU A 270 3.27 -17.00 -12.24
C GLU A 270 3.17 -18.45 -11.75
N PRO A 271 3.17 -19.44 -12.69
CA PRO A 271 3.17 -20.84 -12.32
C PRO A 271 4.40 -21.13 -11.48
N THR A 272 4.22 -21.78 -10.33
CA THR A 272 5.31 -22.51 -9.69
C THR A 272 5.81 -23.51 -10.73
N THR A 273 6.98 -23.29 -11.32
CA THR A 273 7.66 -24.35 -12.06
C THR A 273 7.71 -25.57 -11.14
N PRO A 274 7.22 -26.75 -11.57
CA PRO A 274 7.33 -27.94 -10.73
C PRO A 274 8.81 -28.19 -10.42
N PRO A 275 9.15 -28.67 -9.21
CA PRO A 275 10.51 -29.09 -8.93
C PRO A 275 10.93 -30.12 -9.99
N ARG A 276 12.10 -29.87 -10.60
CA ARG A 276 12.78 -30.85 -11.45
C ARG A 276 13.19 -32.07 -10.63
#